data_AF-A0A1V9FCB6-F1
#
_entry.id   AF-A0A1V9FCB6-F1
#
_cell.length_a   1.000
_cell.length_b   1.000
_cell.length_c   1.000
_cell.angle_alpha   90.00
_cell.angle_beta   90.00
_cell.angle_gamma   90.00
#
_symmetry.space_group_name_H-M   'P 1'
#
loop_
_entity.id
_entity.type
_entity.pdbx_description
1 polymer ?
#
loop_
_entity_poly.entity_id
_entity_poly.type
_entity_poly.pdbx_seq_one_letter_code
_entity_poly.pdbx_strand_id
1 'polypeptide(L)'
;MKRIKLVLNITAITIAIAGAIATSFYMQDNDQPQYIPVNNAFAPVGDFGTDYNCHDTPGVCTYYQPDPVARPKEYSPHRIGKYVPADQ
;
A
#
# COMPACT_ATOMS: atom_id res chain seq x y z
N MET A 1 -8.17 -13.68 -42.77
CA MET A 1 -8.49 -12.50 -41.93
C MET A 1 -9.29 -12.84 -40.67
N LYS A 2 -10.40 -13.61 -40.74
CA LYS A 2 -11.23 -13.93 -39.55
C LYS A 2 -10.46 -14.65 -38.43
N ARG A 3 -9.60 -15.62 -38.79
CA ARG A 3 -8.78 -16.39 -37.84
C ARG A 3 -7.72 -15.54 -37.12
N ILE A 4 -7.08 -14.61 -37.84
CA ILE A 4 -6.09 -13.68 -37.27
C ILE A 4 -6.76 -12.69 -36.32
N LYS A 5 -7.92 -12.15 -36.69
CA LYS A 5 -8.73 -11.29 -35.81
C LYS A 5 -9.18 -12.00 -34.53
N LEU A 6 -9.51 -13.28 -34.62
CA LEU A 6 -9.88 -14.10 -33.46
C LEU A 6 -8.70 -14.25 -32.47
N VAL A 7 -7.51 -14.57 -32.99
CA VAL A 7 -6.31 -14.74 -32.15
C VAL A 7 -5.94 -13.44 -31.43
N LEU A 8 -6.03 -12.30 -32.12
CA LEU A 8 -5.75 -10.97 -31.54
C LEU A 8 -6.76 -10.60 -30.43
N ASN A 9 -8.04 -10.90 -30.61
CA ASN A 9 -9.05 -10.61 -29.60
C ASN A 9 -8.86 -11.48 -28.34
N ILE A 10 -8.53 -12.77 -28.50
CA ILE A 10 -8.31 -13.67 -27.37
C ILE A 10 -7.08 -13.21 -26.57
N THR A 11 -5.99 -12.85 -27.25
CA THR A 11 -4.77 -12.37 -26.57
C THR A 11 -5.00 -11.05 -25.83
N ALA A 12 -5.76 -10.11 -26.41
CA ALA A 12 -6.09 -8.85 -25.73
C ALA A 12 -6.88 -9.08 -24.43
N ILE A 13 -7.87 -9.99 -24.45
CA ILE A 13 -8.67 -10.33 -23.26
C ILE A 13 -7.80 -10.99 -22.18
N THR A 14 -6.93 -11.92 -22.56
CA THR A 14 -6.03 -12.57 -21.59
C THR A 14 -5.03 -11.60 -20.97
N ILE A 15 -4.51 -10.64 -21.75
CA ILE A 15 -3.59 -9.61 -21.25
C ILE A 15 -4.31 -8.69 -20.27
N ALA A 16 -5.56 -8.29 -20.57
CA ALA A 16 -6.36 -7.45 -19.69
C ALA A 16 -6.64 -8.12 -18.33
N ILE A 17 -7.00 -9.42 -18.34
CA ILE A 17 -7.24 -10.19 -17.12
C ILE A 17 -5.93 -10.36 -16.33
N ALA A 18 -4.83 -10.70 -17.00
CA ALA A 18 -3.53 -10.84 -16.35
C ALA A 18 -3.05 -9.52 -15.72
N GLY A 19 -3.27 -8.38 -16.40
CA GLY A 19 -2.94 -7.06 -15.89
C GLY A 19 -3.71 -6.71 -14.60
N ALA A 20 -5.02 -6.97 -14.57
CA ALA A 20 -5.85 -6.70 -13.38
C ALA A 20 -5.42 -7.53 -12.16
N ILE A 21 -5.04 -8.80 -12.39
CA ILE A 21 -4.54 -9.67 -11.33
C ILE A 21 -3.16 -9.20 -10.84
N ALA A 22 -2.24 -8.85 -11.76
CA ALA A 22 -0.91 -8.36 -11.40
C ALA A 22 -0.96 -7.07 -10.56
N THR A 23 -1.86 -6.14 -10.87
CA THR A 23 -2.04 -4.92 -10.08
C THR A 23 -2.53 -5.19 -8.66
N SER A 24 -3.35 -6.24 -8.45
CA SER A 24 -3.82 -6.61 -7.11
C SER A 24 -2.72 -7.20 -6.22
N PHE A 25 -1.74 -7.89 -6.81
CA PHE A 25 -0.60 -8.45 -6.08
C PHE A 25 0.46 -7.41 -5.72
N TYR A 26 0.64 -6.37 -6.56
CA TYR A 26 1.61 -5.29 -6.28
C TYR A 26 1.12 -4.30 -5.22
N MET A 27 -0.16 -4.28 -4.87
CA MET A 27 -0.65 -3.58 -3.68
C MET A 27 -0.37 -4.38 -2.40
N GLN A 28 0.84 -4.92 -2.26
CA GLN A 28 1.29 -5.42 -0.97
C GLN A 28 1.29 -4.26 0.01
N ASP A 29 0.50 -4.41 1.07
CA ASP A 29 0.27 -3.43 2.14
C ASP A 29 1.58 -2.85 2.73
N ASN A 30 2.69 -3.59 2.58
CA ASN A 30 4.01 -3.23 3.10
C ASN A 30 4.78 -2.21 2.26
N ASP A 31 4.42 -1.98 0.99
CA ASP A 31 5.17 -1.06 0.10
C ASP A 31 4.67 0.39 0.16
N GLN A 32 3.55 0.64 0.85
CA GLN A 32 3.05 2.00 1.02
C GLN A 32 3.79 2.71 2.15
N PRO A 33 4.29 3.95 1.93
CA PRO A 33 4.91 4.74 2.98
C PRO A 33 3.98 4.87 4.18
N GLN A 34 4.54 4.58 5.36
CA GLN A 34 3.82 4.60 6.63
C GLN A 34 4.17 5.88 7.39
N TYR A 35 3.20 6.38 8.15
CA TYR A 35 3.31 7.64 8.87
C TYR A 35 2.83 7.50 10.32
N ILE A 36 3.36 8.34 11.19
CA ILE A 36 2.90 8.52 12.57
C ILE A 36 2.55 9.98 12.85
N PRO A 37 1.59 10.24 13.74
CA PRO A 37 1.29 11.60 14.17
C PRO A 37 2.43 12.17 15.05
N VAL A 38 3.04 13.27 14.61
CA VAL A 38 4.07 14.02 15.34
C VAL A 38 3.70 15.50 15.31
N ASN A 39 3.47 16.13 16.47
CA ASN A 39 3.24 17.58 16.61
C ASN A 39 2.21 18.15 15.59
N ASN A 40 1.01 17.57 15.54
CA ASN A 40 -0.08 17.93 14.59
C ASN A 40 0.21 17.68 13.09
N ALA A 41 1.29 16.99 12.76
CA ALA A 41 1.60 16.55 11.40
C ALA A 41 1.78 15.03 11.34
N PHE A 42 1.88 14.48 10.13
CA PHE A 42 2.22 13.08 9.89
C PHE A 42 3.66 13.00 9.37
N ALA A 43 4.51 12.25 10.08
CA ALA A 43 5.91 12.05 9.72
C ALA A 43 6.11 10.63 9.19
N PRO A 44 6.90 10.44 8.11
CA PRO A 44 7.21 9.11 7.60
C PRO A 44 8.11 8.35 8.58
N VAL A 45 7.88 7.03 8.74
CA VAL A 45 8.60 6.20 9.72
C VAL A 45 9.59 5.18 9.15
N GLY A 46 9.69 5.08 7.82
CA GLY A 46 10.57 4.11 7.17
C GLY A 46 9.94 2.72 7.02
N ASP A 47 10.79 1.70 7.01
CA ASP A 47 10.44 0.31 6.70
C ASP A 47 10.09 -0.49 7.96
N PHE A 48 8.97 -1.22 7.91
CA PHE A 48 8.53 -2.09 9.00
C PHE A 48 9.51 -3.25 9.23
N GLY A 49 9.91 -3.46 10.49
CA GLY A 49 10.90 -4.46 10.89
C GLY A 49 12.35 -3.98 10.81
N THR A 50 12.62 -2.87 10.13
CA THR A 50 13.95 -2.26 10.02
C THR A 50 14.05 -0.97 10.81
N ASP A 51 13.16 -0.01 10.55
CA ASP A 51 13.15 1.30 11.21
C ASP A 51 12.16 1.33 12.39
N TYR A 52 11.10 0.54 12.32
CA TYR A 52 10.07 0.49 13.36
C TYR A 52 9.34 -0.85 13.44
N ASN A 53 8.74 -1.11 14.60
CA ASN A 53 7.86 -2.23 14.88
C ASN A 53 6.54 -1.75 15.51
N CYS A 54 5.54 -2.64 15.50
CA CYS A 54 4.25 -2.41 16.15
C CYS A 54 4.05 -3.47 17.23
N HIS A 55 4.01 -3.06 18.50
CA HIS A 55 3.66 -3.95 19.60
C HIS A 55 2.15 -4.14 19.69
N ASP A 56 1.73 -5.37 20.01
CA ASP A 56 0.33 -5.75 20.03
C ASP A 56 -0.40 -5.13 21.23
N THR A 57 -0.99 -3.95 20.99
CA THR A 57 -1.74 -3.16 21.97
C THR A 57 -2.94 -2.49 21.30
N PRO A 58 -4.03 -2.22 22.02
CA PRO A 58 -5.15 -1.45 21.46
C PRO A 58 -4.70 -0.05 21.01
N GLY A 59 -4.85 0.26 19.73
CA GLY A 59 -4.45 1.55 19.16
C GLY A 59 -4.05 1.47 17.68
N VAL A 60 -3.76 2.61 17.07
CA VAL A 60 -3.22 2.70 15.71
C VAL A 60 -1.71 2.92 15.80
N CYS A 61 -0.95 2.00 15.22
CA CYS A 61 0.51 2.06 15.19
C CYS A 61 0.99 3.01 14.09
N THR A 62 0.50 2.81 12.86
CA THR A 62 0.84 3.65 11.71
C THR A 62 -0.39 3.95 10.86
N TYR A 63 -0.27 5.03 10.11
CA TYR A 63 -1.24 5.50 9.15
C TYR A 63 -0.63 5.45 7.76
N TYR A 64 -1.47 5.26 6.75
CA TYR A 64 -1.08 5.36 5.35
C TYR A 64 -1.90 6.46 4.67
N GLN A 65 -1.45 6.88 3.49
CA GLN A 65 -2.13 7.89 2.69
C GLN A 65 -2.76 7.21 1.46
N PRO A 66 -4.09 7.00 1.43
CA PRO A 66 -4.74 6.24 0.36
C PRO A 66 -4.63 6.91 -1.01
N ASP A 67 -4.65 8.24 -1.03
CA ASP A 67 -4.61 9.03 -2.26
C ASP A 67 -3.80 10.32 -2.02
N PRO A 68 -2.46 10.26 -2.16
CA PRO A 68 -1.60 11.41 -1.92
C PRO A 68 -1.79 12.52 -2.96
N VAL A 69 -2.40 12.23 -4.11
CA VAL A 69 -2.56 13.19 -5.21
C VAL A 69 -3.86 13.96 -5.07
N ALA A 70 -5.00 13.27 -4.96
CA ALA A 70 -6.30 13.92 -4.84
C ALA A 70 -6.61 14.35 -3.40
N ARG A 71 -6.06 13.65 -2.39
CA ARG A 71 -6.39 13.85 -0.97
C ARG A 71 -5.11 13.86 -0.09
N PRO A 72 -4.21 14.86 -0.28
CA PRO A 72 -2.89 14.92 0.35
C PRO A 72 -2.91 15.13 1.88
N LYS A 73 -4.08 15.33 2.50
CA LYS A 73 -4.22 15.50 3.95
C LYS A 73 -5.01 14.37 4.61
N GLU A 74 -5.46 13.39 3.83
CA GLU A 74 -6.22 12.26 4.35
C GLU A 74 -5.29 11.10 4.68
N TYR A 75 -5.27 10.72 5.95
CA TYR A 75 -4.51 9.60 6.47
C TYR A 75 -5.48 8.61 7.09
N SER A 76 -5.31 7.33 6.76
CA SER A 76 -6.15 6.25 7.27
C SER A 76 -5.33 5.29 8.13
N PRO A 77 -5.91 4.69 9.19
CA PRO A 77 -5.23 3.68 9.98
C PRO A 77 -4.76 2.50 9.12
N HIS A 78 -3.53 2.04 9.35
CA HIS A 78 -2.96 0.89 8.64
C HIS A 78 -2.67 -0.27 9.61
N ARG A 79 -1.67 -0.10 10.49
CA ARG A 79 -1.32 -1.10 11.50
C ARG A 79 -1.97 -0.79 12.83
N ILE A 80 -2.43 -1.85 13.49
CA ILE A 80 -2.88 -1.80 14.88
C ILE A 80 -1.66 -2.02 15.77
N GLY A 81 -1.63 -1.38 16.93
CA GLY A 81 -0.55 -1.54 17.91
C GLY A 81 0.02 -0.22 18.42
N LYS A 82 1.11 -0.34 19.17
CA LYS A 82 1.94 0.80 19.61
C LYS A 82 3.19 0.85 18.75
N TYR A 83 3.43 2.02 18.15
CA TYR A 83 4.66 2.32 17.42
C TYR A 83 5.87 2.24 18.36
N VAL A 84 6.89 1.49 17.94
CA VAL A 84 8.18 1.35 18.62
C VAL A 84 9.30 1.47 17.58
N PRO A 85 10.26 2.40 17.72
CA PRO A 85 11.43 2.45 16.86
C PRO A 85 12.27 1.18 17.01
N ALA A 86 12.81 0.65 15.92
CA ALA A 86 13.60 -0.59 15.94
C ALA A 86 15.03 -0.39 16.45
N ASP A 87 15.56 0.84 16.39
CA ASP A 87 16.91 1.21 16.86
C ASP A 87 16.97 1.62 18.36
N GLN A 88 16.15 1.04 19.23
CA GLN A 88 16.22 1.26 20.69
C GLN A 88 16.67 0.03 21.47
#